data_AF-A0A920UY19-F1
#
_entry.id   AF-A0A920UY19-F1
#
_cell.length_a   1.000
_cell.length_b   1.000
_cell.length_c   1.000
_cell.angle_alpha   90.00
_cell.angle_beta   90.00
_cell.angle_gamma   90.00
#
_symmetry.space_group_name_H-M   'P 1'
#
loop_
_entity.id
_entity.type
_entity.pdbx_description
1 polymer ?
#
loop_
_entity_poly.entity_id
_entity_poly.type
_entity_poly.pdbx_seq_one_letter_code
_entity_poly.pdbx_strand_id
1 'polypeptide(L)'
;MDITSTRGSALVQQLVKQCELLWGKFKVGGLKKYGLDYESLSAIKPDLIYCSITGFGQTGPYAHPPGYDPFGTGAGGVMSITGERDDQPGGGPQKVGVAAADLMTGMYACVSILAALAHREQTGRATY
;
A
#
# COMPACT_ATOMS: atom_id res chain seq x y z
N MET A 1 2.42 0.56 -20.30
CA MET A 1 3.47 1.56 -19.97
C MET A 1 4.51 0.85 -19.13
N ASP A 2 5.77 0.79 -19.57
CA ASP A 2 6.85 0.16 -18.82
C ASP A 2 7.58 1.20 -17.96
N ILE A 3 7.26 1.25 -16.67
CA ILE A 3 7.85 2.20 -15.71
C ILE A 3 9.33 1.94 -15.43
N THR A 4 9.85 0.77 -15.80
CA THR A 4 11.26 0.41 -15.58
C THR A 4 12.17 1.04 -16.62
N SER A 5 11.61 1.47 -17.75
CA SER A 5 12.29 2.25 -18.76
C SER A 5 12.36 3.74 -18.39
N THR A 6 13.43 4.43 -18.82
CA THR A 6 13.57 5.88 -18.65
C THR A 6 12.40 6.64 -19.28
N ARG A 7 11.92 6.17 -20.44
CA ARG A 7 10.77 6.80 -21.13
C ARG A 7 9.48 6.62 -20.35
N GLY A 8 9.22 5.43 -19.80
CA GLY A 8 7.99 5.15 -19.08
C GLY A 8 7.92 5.84 -17.73
N SER A 9 9.01 5.84 -16.95
CA SER A 9 9.09 6.61 -15.70
C SER A 9 8.89 8.12 -15.94
N ALA A 10 9.52 8.69 -16.96
CA ALA A 10 9.32 10.08 -17.35
C ALA A 10 7.85 10.37 -17.73
N LEU A 11 7.19 9.44 -18.42
CA LEU A 11 5.77 9.59 -18.77
C LEU A 11 4.88 9.60 -17.52
N VAL A 12 5.16 8.74 -16.53
CA VAL A 12 4.43 8.78 -15.25
C VAL A 12 4.63 10.13 -14.55
N GLN A 13 5.87 10.63 -14.48
CA GLN A 13 6.16 11.94 -13.88
C GLN A 13 5.42 13.09 -14.60
N GLN A 14 5.22 12.99 -15.91
CA GLN A 14 4.40 13.95 -16.65
C GLN A 14 2.91 13.84 -16.30
N LEU A 15 2.37 12.61 -16.25
CA LEU A 15 0.97 12.38 -15.89
C LEU A 15 0.64 12.85 -14.48
N VAL A 16 1.57 12.65 -13.53
CA VAL A 16 1.41 13.09 -12.13
C VAL A 16 1.07 14.57 -12.02
N LYS A 17 1.54 15.44 -12.93
CA LYS A 17 1.21 16.87 -12.93
C LYS A 17 -0.29 17.14 -13.13
N GLN A 18 -1.00 16.21 -13.74
CA GLN A 18 -2.44 16.29 -14.03
C GLN A 18 -3.28 15.40 -13.09
N CYS A 19 -2.64 14.61 -12.22
CA CYS A 19 -3.32 13.70 -11.30
C CYS A 19 -3.40 14.30 -9.90
N GLU A 20 -4.53 14.13 -9.23
CA GLU A 20 -4.68 14.56 -7.83
C GLU A 20 -4.14 13.53 -6.84
N LEU A 21 -4.09 12.27 -7.25
CA LEU A 21 -3.77 11.11 -6.44
C LEU A 21 -2.88 10.15 -7.24
N LEU A 22 -1.85 9.62 -6.57
CA LEU A 22 -1.15 8.42 -7.00
C LEU A 22 -1.29 7.36 -5.92
N TRP A 23 -1.60 6.13 -6.31
CA TRP A 23 -1.69 4.98 -5.42
C TRP A 23 -0.96 3.79 -6.03
N GLY A 24 -0.27 3.00 -5.20
CA GLY A 24 0.30 1.73 -5.64
C GLY A 24 0.69 0.78 -4.51
N LYS A 25 0.69 -0.52 -4.83
CA LYS A 25 1.21 -1.60 -3.98
C LYS A 25 2.58 -2.03 -4.51
N PHE A 26 3.65 -1.47 -3.96
CA PHE A 26 5.04 -1.78 -4.33
C PHE A 26 5.86 -2.10 -3.09
N LYS A 27 6.98 -2.81 -3.26
CA LYS A 27 7.93 -3.01 -2.16
C LYS A 27 8.46 -1.66 -1.67
N VAL A 28 8.73 -1.54 -0.37
CA VAL A 28 9.35 -0.35 0.23
C VAL A 28 10.60 0.05 -0.57
N GLY A 29 10.67 1.32 -0.96
CA GLY A 29 11.77 1.89 -1.76
C GLY A 29 11.85 1.43 -3.21
N GLY A 30 10.97 0.52 -3.67
CA GLY A 30 11.03 -0.07 -5.01
C GLY A 30 10.84 0.93 -6.15
N LEU A 31 10.14 2.04 -5.87
CA LEU A 31 9.90 3.12 -6.83
C LEU A 31 10.97 4.22 -6.81
N LYS A 32 11.83 4.27 -5.79
CA LYS A 32 12.83 5.32 -5.62
C LYS A 32 13.82 5.37 -6.78
N LYS A 33 14.26 4.20 -7.25
CA LYS A 33 15.14 4.06 -8.43
C LYS A 33 14.53 4.55 -9.75
N TYR A 34 13.22 4.77 -9.80
CA TYR A 34 12.51 5.29 -10.97
C TYR A 34 12.07 6.76 -10.79
N GLY A 35 12.38 7.38 -9.65
CA GLY A 35 11.90 8.72 -9.29
C GLY A 35 10.38 8.79 -9.15
N LEU A 36 9.75 7.68 -8.75
CA LEU A 36 8.29 7.56 -8.58
C LEU A 36 7.88 7.40 -7.10
N ASP A 37 8.82 7.59 -6.19
CA ASP A 37 8.56 7.69 -4.76
C ASP A 37 7.97 9.07 -4.37
N TYR A 38 7.48 9.18 -3.15
CA TYR A 38 6.83 10.40 -2.66
C TYR A 38 7.76 11.62 -2.70
N GLU A 39 9.02 11.48 -2.29
CA GLU A 39 9.98 12.60 -2.22
C GLU A 39 10.21 13.17 -3.64
N SER A 40 10.43 12.28 -4.61
CA SER A 40 10.60 12.65 -6.01
C SER A 40 9.35 13.31 -6.62
N LEU A 41 8.17 12.76 -6.37
CA LEU A 41 6.94 13.26 -6.99
C LEU A 41 6.35 14.49 -6.31
N SER A 42 6.50 14.63 -4.99
CA SER A 42 6.08 15.83 -4.26
C SER A 42 6.88 17.07 -4.67
N ALA A 43 8.14 16.90 -5.08
CA ALA A 43 8.92 17.99 -5.69
C ALA A 43 8.33 18.48 -7.03
N ILE A 44 7.61 17.61 -7.76
CA ILE A 44 6.96 17.93 -9.04
C ILE A 44 5.56 18.49 -8.82
N LYS A 45 4.80 17.88 -7.89
CA LYS A 45 3.43 18.26 -7.55
C LYS A 45 3.26 18.26 -6.03
N PRO A 46 3.47 19.40 -5.36
CA PRO A 46 3.44 19.49 -3.89
C PRO A 46 2.07 19.21 -3.25
N ASP A 47 0.98 19.28 -4.02
CA ASP A 47 -0.40 19.00 -3.62
C ASP A 47 -0.87 17.58 -4.02
N LEU A 48 0.05 16.72 -4.46
CA LEU A 48 -0.21 15.32 -4.81
C LEU A 48 -0.51 14.50 -3.54
N ILE A 49 -1.65 13.84 -3.51
CA ILE A 49 -1.92 12.79 -2.53
C ILE A 49 -1.21 11.52 -2.98
N TYR A 50 -0.42 10.91 -2.10
CA TYR A 50 0.33 9.69 -2.41
C TYR A 50 -0.08 8.58 -1.44
N CYS A 51 -0.61 7.47 -1.94
CA CYS A 51 -0.95 6.32 -1.12
C CYS A 51 -0.04 5.13 -1.45
N SER A 52 0.85 4.77 -0.50
CA SER A 52 1.72 3.61 -0.64
C SER A 52 1.21 2.45 0.20
N ILE A 53 0.95 1.32 -0.45
CA ILE A 53 0.55 0.09 0.23
C ILE A 53 1.74 -0.88 0.25
N THR A 54 2.13 -1.29 1.45
CA THR A 54 3.18 -2.30 1.70
C THR A 54 2.65 -3.37 2.65
N GLY A 55 3.38 -4.48 2.79
CA GLY A 55 2.94 -5.60 3.63
C GLY A 55 2.86 -5.28 5.12
N PHE A 56 3.83 -4.54 5.63
CA PHE A 56 4.02 -4.30 7.08
C PHE A 56 4.33 -2.84 7.40
N GLY A 57 4.00 -1.91 6.49
CA GLY A 57 4.35 -0.49 6.61
C GLY A 57 5.69 -0.13 5.96
N GLN A 58 6.04 1.15 6.04
CA GLN A 58 7.27 1.71 5.45
C GLN A 58 8.49 1.55 6.37
N THR A 59 8.24 1.27 7.65
CA THR A 59 9.24 1.30 8.73
C THR A 59 9.13 0.04 9.60
N GLY A 60 10.18 -0.26 10.35
CA GLY A 60 10.20 -1.38 11.29
C GLY A 60 10.80 -2.66 10.72
N PRO A 61 10.91 -3.72 11.54
CA PRO A 61 11.69 -4.92 11.22
C PRO A 61 11.13 -5.73 10.04
N TYR A 62 9.84 -5.58 9.72
CA TYR A 62 9.15 -6.30 8.64
C TYR A 62 8.89 -5.46 7.39
N ALA A 63 9.49 -4.27 7.26
CA ALA A 63 9.21 -3.36 6.13
C ALA A 63 9.59 -3.94 4.75
N HIS A 64 10.67 -4.73 4.66
CA HIS A 64 11.22 -5.22 3.39
C HIS A 64 10.64 -6.55 2.87
N PRO A 65 10.26 -7.53 3.72
CA PRO A 65 9.57 -8.72 3.27
C PRO A 65 8.36 -8.40 2.39
N PRO A 66 8.11 -9.21 1.32
CA PRO A 66 6.94 -9.02 0.50
C PRO A 66 5.65 -9.32 1.29
N GLY A 67 4.68 -8.40 1.19
CA GLY A 67 3.37 -8.57 1.82
C GLY A 67 2.42 -9.39 0.94
N TYR A 68 2.08 -10.59 1.38
CA TYR A 68 1.01 -11.40 0.79
C TYR A 68 -0.04 -11.72 1.86
N ASP A 69 -1.29 -11.90 1.44
CA ASP A 69 -2.44 -12.09 2.33
C ASP A 69 -2.27 -13.19 3.40
N PRO A 70 -1.72 -14.38 3.12
CA PRO A 70 -1.47 -15.38 4.15
C PRO A 70 -0.47 -14.92 5.23
N PHE A 71 0.55 -14.15 4.84
CA PHE A 71 1.50 -13.59 5.81
C PHE A 71 0.84 -12.51 6.65
N GLY A 72 0.02 -11.65 6.04
CA GLY A 72 -0.71 -10.61 6.76
C GLY A 72 -1.73 -11.17 7.75
N THR A 73 -2.52 -12.15 7.33
CA THR A 73 -3.52 -12.81 8.18
C THR A 73 -2.88 -13.69 9.26
N GLY A 74 -1.74 -14.33 8.97
CA GLY A 74 -0.96 -15.08 9.95
C GLY A 74 -0.32 -14.16 11.00
N ALA A 75 0.44 -13.16 10.56
CA ALA A 75 1.12 -12.21 11.45
C ALA A 75 0.11 -11.34 12.24
N GLY A 76 -1.04 -11.01 11.66
CA GLY A 76 -2.12 -10.28 12.31
C GLY A 76 -2.97 -11.12 13.27
N GLY A 77 -2.67 -12.41 13.44
CA GLY A 77 -3.36 -13.29 14.39
C GLY A 77 -4.72 -13.82 13.90
N VAL A 78 -5.21 -13.41 12.74
CA VAL A 78 -6.49 -13.89 12.19
C VAL A 78 -6.49 -15.41 12.01
N MET A 79 -5.37 -15.97 11.54
CA MET A 79 -5.26 -17.43 11.39
C MET A 79 -5.32 -18.16 12.73
N SER A 80 -4.86 -17.54 13.83
CA SER A 80 -4.87 -18.19 15.17
C SER A 80 -6.29 -18.39 15.73
N ILE A 81 -7.26 -17.64 15.21
CA ILE A 81 -8.67 -17.72 15.62
C ILE A 81 -9.56 -18.32 14.52
N THR A 82 -8.95 -18.84 13.45
CA THR A 82 -9.66 -19.41 12.29
C THR A 82 -9.30 -20.88 12.16
N GLY A 83 -10.31 -21.75 12.11
CA GLY A 83 -10.14 -23.20 11.92
C GLY A 83 -10.69 -24.03 13.07
N GLU A 84 -10.40 -25.33 13.03
CA GLU A 84 -10.73 -26.25 14.11
C GLU A 84 -9.78 -26.07 15.30
N ARG A 85 -10.28 -26.44 16.48
CA ARG A 85 -9.49 -26.40 17.72
C ARG A 85 -8.22 -27.25 17.61
N ASP A 86 -7.17 -26.80 18.29
CA ASP A 86 -5.85 -27.47 18.29
C ASP A 86 -5.89 -28.95 18.74
N ASP A 87 -6.89 -29.35 19.54
CA ASP A 87 -7.06 -30.72 20.03
C ASP A 87 -7.83 -31.64 19.07
N GLN A 88 -8.32 -31.12 17.94
CA GLN A 88 -9.07 -31.88 16.93
C GLN A 88 -8.19 -32.32 15.74
N PRO A 89 -8.51 -33.44 15.07
CA PRO A 89 -7.84 -33.82 13.82
C PRO A 89 -7.97 -32.73 12.75
N GLY A 90 -6.84 -32.23 12.24
CA GLY A 90 -6.82 -31.11 11.29
C GLY A 90 -6.93 -29.72 11.92
N GLY A 91 -6.84 -29.64 13.25
CA GLY A 91 -6.80 -28.39 14.02
C GLY A 91 -5.51 -27.58 13.85
N GLY A 92 -5.56 -26.34 14.34
CA GLY A 92 -4.47 -25.35 14.27
C GLY A 92 -4.80 -24.17 13.37
N PRO A 93 -3.87 -23.20 13.21
CA PRO A 93 -4.14 -21.96 12.49
C PRO A 93 -4.46 -22.18 11.00
N GLN A 94 -5.65 -21.75 10.56
CA GLN A 94 -6.09 -21.91 9.18
C GLN A 94 -6.24 -20.57 8.46
N LYS A 95 -6.06 -20.62 7.14
CA LYS A 95 -6.25 -19.45 6.28
C LYS A 95 -7.75 -19.18 6.13
N VAL A 96 -8.12 -17.91 6.16
CA VAL A 96 -9.47 -17.47 5.78
C VAL A 96 -9.73 -17.75 4.29
N GLY A 97 -10.94 -18.19 3.95
CA GLY A 97 -11.32 -18.51 2.56
C GLY A 97 -11.29 -17.31 1.61
N VAL A 98 -11.33 -16.09 2.15
CA VAL A 98 -11.21 -14.83 1.41
C VAL A 98 -9.87 -14.17 1.69
N ALA A 99 -9.38 -13.35 0.74
CA ALA A 99 -8.18 -12.53 0.91
C ALA A 99 -8.46 -11.34 1.85
N ALA A 100 -8.72 -11.64 3.12
CA ALA A 100 -9.20 -10.69 4.11
C ALA A 100 -8.25 -9.50 4.30
N ALA A 101 -6.93 -9.74 4.34
CA ALA A 101 -5.96 -8.67 4.50
C ALA A 101 -5.93 -7.77 3.26
N ASP A 102 -5.98 -8.33 2.05
CA ASP A 102 -5.99 -7.53 0.81
C ASP A 102 -7.28 -6.69 0.68
N LEU A 103 -8.44 -7.27 0.99
CA LEU A 103 -9.73 -6.55 0.94
C LEU A 103 -9.79 -5.41 1.96
N MET A 104 -9.41 -5.69 3.22
CA MET A 104 -9.39 -4.67 4.26
C MET A 104 -8.36 -3.58 3.96
N THR A 105 -7.19 -3.94 3.43
CA THR A 105 -6.17 -2.96 3.02
C THR A 105 -6.69 -2.04 1.92
N GLY A 106 -7.41 -2.58 0.93
CA GLY A 106 -8.06 -1.76 -0.10
C GLY A 106 -9.10 -0.80 0.47
N MET A 107 -9.94 -1.28 1.39
CA MET A 107 -10.94 -0.45 2.07
C MET A 107 -10.29 0.68 2.88
N TYR A 108 -9.26 0.36 3.68
CA TYR A 108 -8.54 1.37 4.46
C TYR A 108 -7.79 2.35 3.58
N ALA A 109 -7.18 1.91 2.47
CA ALA A 109 -6.57 2.82 1.51
C ALA A 109 -7.59 3.81 0.94
N CYS A 110 -8.78 3.33 0.54
CA CYS A 110 -9.86 4.21 0.08
C CYS A 110 -10.28 5.22 1.14
N VAL A 111 -10.48 4.80 2.40
CA VAL A 111 -10.84 5.70 3.50
C VAL A 111 -9.76 6.75 3.74
N SER A 112 -8.49 6.35 3.76
CA SER A 112 -7.35 7.27 3.94
C SER A 112 -7.23 8.26 2.79
N ILE A 113 -7.46 7.83 1.55
CA ILE A 113 -7.46 8.70 0.36
C ILE A 113 -8.59 9.73 0.46
N LEU A 114 -9.80 9.32 0.83
CA LEU A 114 -10.93 10.24 1.01
C LEU A 114 -10.66 11.24 2.13
N ALA A 115 -10.07 10.79 3.24
CA ALA A 115 -9.66 11.67 4.32
C ALA A 115 -8.58 12.68 3.89
N ALA A 116 -7.60 12.24 3.09
CA ALA A 116 -6.56 13.10 2.53
C ALA A 116 -7.14 14.14 1.56
N LEU A 117 -8.11 13.75 0.72
CA LEU A 117 -8.82 14.67 -0.17
C LEU A 117 -9.57 15.75 0.62
N ALA A 118 -10.32 15.35 1.64
CA ALA A 118 -11.03 16.28 2.52
C ALA A 118 -10.07 17.21 3.29
N HIS A 119 -8.94 16.68 3.76
CA HIS A 119 -7.89 17.48 4.41
C HIS A 119 -7.29 18.52 3.46
N ARG A 120 -7.01 18.12 2.21
CA ARG A 120 -6.47 19.03 1.20
C ARG A 120 -7.47 20.12 0.81
N GLU A 121 -8.75 19.81 0.74
CA GLU A 121 -9.80 20.81 0.47
C GLU A 121 -9.84 21.90 1.56
N GLN A 122 -9.62 21.52 2.82
CA GLN A 122 -9.64 22.46 3.95
C GLN A 122 -8.33 23.25 4.11
N THR A 123 -7.18 22.65 3.77
CA THR A 123 -5.86 23.21 4.13
C THR A 123 -4.98 23.58 2.94
N GLY A 124 -5.31 23.10 1.74
CA GLY A 124 -4.48 23.18 0.55
C GLY A 124 -3.22 22.30 0.57
N ARG A 125 -3.05 21.41 1.57
CA ARG A 125 -1.84 20.59 1.74
C ARG A 125 -2.01 19.15 1.28
N ALA A 126 -0.96 18.58 0.71
CA ALA A 126 -0.87 17.15 0.41
C ALA A 126 -0.73 16.27 1.64
N THR A 127 -0.91 14.96 1.46
CA THR A 127 -0.72 13.93 2.49
C THR A 127 -0.10 12.68 1.86
N TYR A 128 0.71 11.97 2.65
CA TYR A 128 1.34 10.68 2.34
C TYR A 128 0.86 9.61 3.32
#